data_AF-A0A6J1X4R5-F1
#
_entry.id   AF-A0A6J1X4R5-F1
#
_cell.length_a   1.000
_cell.length_b   1.000
_cell.length_c   1.000
_cell.angle_alpha   90.00
_cell.angle_beta   90.00
_cell.angle_gamma   90.00
#
_symmetry.space_group_name_H-M   'P 1'
#
loop_
_entity.id
_entity.type
_entity.pdbx_description
1 polymer ?
#
loop_
_entity_poly.entity_id
_entity_poly.type
_entity_poly.pdbx_seq_one_letter_code
_entity_poly.pdbx_strand_id
1 'polypeptide(L)'
;MPYPSEGLESAYKTNHIDDVRAFLESRHPGGKYCVYNVCRGSRSQFSRHGVEAWRALWPTPAHKAPLLAPFYSLLQDMYQYLGKDDRNALVITCQDGKMMSCVVLCGLLLYSKLVTVPEDALQIFAVKRCPINIPPGQLRYLYYLSNIIRPEPMLVHFRPVTLVSITIQPVPLFTKARDGCRPYIEIYNEDRLLLSTMQDYDRLHMYTMAEGK
;
A
#
# COMPACT_ATOMS: atom_id res chain seq x y z
N MET A 1 7.14 3.81 -11.37
CA MET A 1 7.52 2.89 -12.48
C MET A 1 7.39 1.44 -12.04
N PRO A 2 7.30 0.47 -12.96
CA PRO A 2 7.45 -0.94 -12.62
C PRO A 2 8.85 -1.24 -12.09
N TYR A 3 8.98 -2.30 -11.29
CA TYR A 3 10.26 -2.71 -10.74
C TYR A 3 11.23 -3.15 -11.85
N PRO A 4 12.49 -2.68 -11.85
CA PRO A 4 13.45 -3.10 -12.87
C PRO A 4 13.77 -4.59 -12.77
N SER A 5 13.83 -5.25 -13.92
CA SER A 5 14.20 -6.66 -14.01
C SER A 5 15.73 -6.84 -14.06
N GLU A 6 16.22 -7.90 -13.44
CA GLU A 6 17.64 -8.31 -13.46
C GLU A 6 17.79 -9.76 -13.95
N GLY A 7 18.97 -10.08 -14.49
CA GLY A 7 19.35 -11.46 -14.84
C GLY A 7 18.40 -12.11 -15.84
N LEU A 8 18.06 -13.38 -15.63
CA LEU A 8 17.22 -14.15 -16.57
C LEU A 8 15.82 -13.54 -16.75
N GLU A 9 15.30 -12.81 -15.75
CA GLU A 9 13.98 -12.19 -15.83
C GLU A 9 13.90 -11.06 -16.86
N SER A 10 15.03 -10.46 -17.24
CA SER A 10 15.06 -9.37 -18.22
C SER A 10 14.83 -9.83 -19.67
N ALA A 11 14.95 -11.13 -19.93
CA ALA A 11 14.63 -11.71 -21.24
C ALA A 11 13.12 -11.66 -21.57
N TYR A 12 12.25 -11.50 -20.56
CA TYR A 12 10.80 -11.52 -20.73
C TYR A 12 10.06 -10.34 -20.07
N LYS A 13 10.72 -9.58 -19.18
CA LYS A 13 10.14 -8.37 -18.57
C LYS A 13 10.67 -7.11 -19.25
N THR A 14 9.76 -6.24 -19.65
CA THR A 14 10.08 -4.88 -20.12
C THR A 14 10.39 -4.01 -18.91
N ASN A 15 11.68 -3.82 -18.55
CA ASN A 15 12.28 -2.72 -17.77
C ASN A 15 13.68 -3.13 -17.26
N HIS A 16 14.66 -3.35 -18.16
CA HIS A 16 16.01 -3.81 -17.75
C HIS A 16 16.67 -2.80 -16.81
N ILE A 17 17.33 -3.27 -15.74
CA ILE A 17 17.93 -2.41 -14.71
C ILE A 17 18.90 -1.36 -15.28
N ASP A 18 19.76 -1.75 -16.22
CA ASP A 18 20.74 -0.84 -16.81
C ASP A 18 20.10 0.22 -17.71
N ASP A 19 19.02 -0.13 -18.41
CA ASP A 19 18.24 0.83 -19.21
C ASP A 19 17.55 1.85 -18.32
N VAL A 20 16.99 1.39 -17.18
CA VAL A 20 16.39 2.28 -16.18
C VAL A 20 17.44 3.23 -15.61
N ARG A 21 18.62 2.71 -15.24
CA ARG A 21 19.71 3.53 -14.73
C ARG A 21 20.16 4.56 -15.78
N ALA A 22 20.41 4.13 -17.01
CA ALA A 22 20.80 5.01 -18.10
C ALA A 22 19.73 6.09 -18.37
N PHE A 23 18.45 5.72 -18.35
CA PHE A 23 17.35 6.66 -18.50
C PHE A 23 17.33 7.70 -17.38
N LEU A 24 17.42 7.27 -16.12
CA LEU A 24 17.40 8.18 -14.97
C LEU A 24 18.59 9.13 -14.98
N GLU A 25 19.81 8.64 -15.26
CA GLU A 25 21.00 9.51 -15.36
C GLU A 25 20.91 10.48 -16.54
N SER A 26 20.32 10.08 -17.68
CA SER A 26 20.15 10.96 -18.83
C SER A 26 19.15 12.11 -18.57
N ARG A 27 18.14 11.87 -17.73
CA ARG A 27 17.07 12.83 -17.42
C ARG A 27 17.34 13.65 -16.17
N HIS A 28 18.05 13.08 -15.21
CA HIS A 28 18.38 13.67 -13.92
C HIS A 28 19.89 13.61 -13.67
N PRO A 29 20.68 14.34 -14.48
CA PRO A 29 22.14 14.27 -14.43
C PRO A 29 22.68 14.66 -13.05
N GLY A 30 23.72 13.95 -12.62
CA GLY A 30 24.32 14.13 -11.30
C GLY A 30 23.56 13.38 -10.18
N GLY A 31 22.70 12.41 -10.53
CA GLY A 31 22.01 11.58 -9.56
C GLY A 31 20.96 12.33 -8.73
N LYS A 32 20.35 13.38 -9.29
CA LYS A 32 19.32 14.20 -8.62
C LYS A 32 17.94 13.52 -8.61
N TYR A 33 17.93 12.25 -8.25
CA TYR A 33 16.72 11.49 -8.05
C TYR A 33 16.89 10.53 -6.87
N CYS A 34 15.78 10.25 -6.17
CA CYS A 34 15.72 9.24 -5.13
C CYS A 34 14.67 8.19 -5.47
N VAL A 35 15.06 6.92 -5.37
CA VAL A 35 14.18 5.79 -5.66
C VAL A 35 13.51 5.32 -4.38
N TYR A 36 12.19 5.40 -4.34
CA TYR A 36 11.36 4.89 -3.26
C TYR A 36 10.77 3.55 -3.68
N ASN A 37 11.31 2.48 -3.11
CA ASN A 37 10.97 1.13 -3.45
C ASN A 37 9.91 0.55 -2.51
N VAL A 38 8.72 0.31 -3.06
CA VAL A 38 7.61 -0.35 -2.39
C VAL A 38 7.30 -1.71 -3.03
N CYS A 39 8.32 -2.39 -3.55
CA CYS A 39 8.22 -3.79 -3.97
C CYS A 39 8.37 -4.76 -2.82
N ARG A 40 7.49 -5.77 -2.80
CA ARG A 40 7.68 -6.95 -1.97
C ARG A 40 8.90 -7.74 -2.45
N GLY A 41 9.83 -8.02 -1.53
CA GLY A 41 10.94 -8.93 -1.79
C GLY A 41 11.99 -8.36 -2.77
N SER A 42 12.08 -7.04 -2.90
CA SER A 42 13.19 -6.37 -3.59
C SER A 42 14.53 -6.86 -3.05
N ARG A 43 15.46 -7.14 -3.96
CA ARG A 43 16.83 -7.58 -3.64
C ARG A 43 17.91 -6.66 -4.19
N SER A 44 17.55 -5.72 -5.06
CA SER A 44 18.51 -4.93 -5.81
C SER A 44 18.37 -3.45 -5.52
N GLN A 45 19.48 -2.86 -5.09
CA GLN A 45 19.66 -1.42 -5.04
C GLN A 45 20.23 -0.96 -6.38
N PHE A 46 19.34 -0.63 -7.32
CA PHE A 46 19.77 -0.14 -8.63
C PHE A 46 20.12 1.35 -8.66
N SER A 47 19.70 2.09 -7.62
CA SER A 47 19.99 3.50 -7.40
C SER A 47 20.97 3.68 -6.24
N ARG A 48 21.85 4.68 -6.38
CA ARG A 48 22.75 5.13 -5.30
C ARG A 48 21.99 5.73 -4.12
N HIS A 49 20.83 6.34 -4.38
CA HIS A 49 19.96 6.96 -3.37
C HIS A 49 18.61 6.24 -3.37
N GLY A 50 18.57 5.04 -2.79
CA GLY A 50 17.37 4.21 -2.70
C GLY A 50 16.84 4.11 -1.27
N VAL A 51 15.51 4.20 -1.12
CA VAL A 51 14.78 3.96 0.12
C VAL A 51 13.91 2.71 -0.05
N GLU A 52 14.15 1.69 0.77
CA GLU A 52 13.34 0.47 0.82
C GLU A 52 12.18 0.65 1.81
N ALA A 53 10.98 0.88 1.29
CA ALA A 53 9.81 1.24 2.09
C ALA A 53 8.80 0.10 2.26
N TRP A 54 8.87 -0.97 1.45
CA TRP A 54 7.88 -2.06 1.50
C TRP A 54 7.70 -2.65 2.90
N ARG A 55 8.79 -3.04 3.58
CA ARG A 55 8.71 -3.73 4.88
C ARG A 55 8.13 -2.85 5.99
N ALA A 56 8.39 -1.55 5.93
CA ALA A 56 7.87 -0.60 6.91
C ALA A 56 6.37 -0.34 6.70
N LEU A 57 5.93 -0.26 5.45
CA LEU A 57 4.52 -0.01 5.12
C LEU A 57 3.65 -1.27 5.23
N TRP A 58 4.11 -2.40 4.71
CA TRP A 58 3.38 -3.67 4.66
C TRP A 58 4.25 -4.77 5.29
N PRO A 59 4.30 -4.84 6.64
CA PRO A 59 5.25 -5.73 7.32
C PRO A 59 4.94 -7.21 7.09
N THR A 60 3.67 -7.57 6.85
CA THR A 60 3.26 -8.94 6.55
C THR A 60 2.44 -9.02 5.26
N PRO A 61 2.41 -10.18 4.58
CA PRO A 61 1.59 -10.38 3.37
C PRO A 61 0.07 -10.25 3.61
N ALA A 62 -0.36 -10.36 4.87
CA ALA A 62 -1.74 -10.15 5.28
C ALA A 62 -2.15 -8.68 5.23
N HIS A 63 -1.20 -7.74 5.40
CA HIS A 63 -1.50 -6.31 5.26
C HIS A 63 -1.82 -5.98 3.81
N LYS A 64 -3.04 -5.49 3.62
CA LYS A 64 -3.48 -4.94 2.33
C LYS A 64 -3.32 -3.42 2.26
N ALA A 65 -3.22 -2.74 3.40
CA ALA A 65 -3.06 -1.29 3.52
C ALA A 65 -1.76 -0.95 4.27
N PRO A 66 -1.13 0.21 3.99
CA PRO A 66 0.13 0.59 4.62
C PRO A 66 -0.09 0.94 6.10
N LEU A 67 0.86 0.69 6.97
CA LEU A 67 0.82 1.19 8.36
C LEU A 67 0.89 2.72 8.37
N LEU A 68 0.04 3.36 9.19
CA LEU A 68 -0.19 4.80 9.11
C LEU A 68 1.03 5.64 9.50
N ALA A 69 1.73 5.28 10.58
CA ALA A 69 2.90 6.02 11.03
C ALA A 69 4.09 5.90 10.06
N PRO A 70 4.52 4.70 9.61
CA PRO A 70 5.53 4.56 8.56
C PRO A 70 5.13 5.25 7.25
N PHE A 71 3.84 5.25 6.91
CA PHE A 71 3.34 5.94 5.73
C PHE A 71 3.52 7.45 5.83
N TYR A 72 3.11 8.06 6.95
CA TYR A 72 3.36 9.48 7.20
C TYR A 72 4.84 9.83 7.12
N SER A 73 5.71 9.07 7.79
CA SER A 73 7.16 9.30 7.77
C SER A 73 7.77 9.22 6.38
N LEU A 74 7.32 8.26 5.56
CA LEU A 74 7.75 8.14 4.17
C LEU A 74 7.37 9.37 3.34
N LEU A 75 6.13 9.83 3.48
CA LEU A 75 5.64 11.00 2.75
C LEU A 75 6.36 12.29 3.16
N GLN A 76 6.67 12.43 4.45
CA GLN A 76 7.50 13.52 4.95
C GLN A 76 8.91 13.49 4.35
N ASP A 77 9.56 12.33 4.33
CA ASP A 77 10.89 12.17 3.72
C ASP A 77 10.89 12.51 2.23
N MET A 78 9.90 12.00 1.49
CA MET A 78 9.69 12.31 0.07
C MET A 78 9.51 13.81 -0.18
N TYR A 79 8.67 14.47 0.63
CA TYR A 79 8.41 15.90 0.52
C TYR A 79 9.66 16.74 0.85
N GLN A 80 10.39 16.37 1.90
CA GLN A 80 11.65 17.01 2.27
C GLN A 80 12.73 16.82 1.20
N TYR A 81 12.80 15.64 0.58
CA TYR A 81 13.74 15.39 -0.52
C TYR A 81 13.47 16.31 -1.71
N LEU A 82 12.21 16.46 -2.12
CA LEU A 82 11.81 17.40 -3.16
C LEU A 82 12.12 18.86 -2.78
N GLY A 83 11.97 19.23 -1.52
CA GLY A 83 12.23 20.59 -1.04
C GLY A 83 13.70 21.01 -0.98
N LYS A 84 14.65 20.07 -1.11
CA LYS A 84 16.09 20.36 -1.03
C LYS A 84 16.66 21.03 -2.28
N ASP A 85 16.13 20.71 -3.45
CA ASP A 85 16.62 21.21 -4.75
C ASP A 85 15.48 21.11 -5.76
N ASP A 86 15.28 22.15 -6.56
CA ASP A 86 14.22 22.21 -7.58
C ASP A 86 14.40 21.17 -8.70
N ARG A 87 15.61 20.63 -8.86
CA ARG A 87 15.91 19.55 -9.82
C ARG A 87 15.74 18.14 -9.24
N ASN A 88 15.47 18.01 -7.94
CA ASN A 88 15.29 16.70 -7.32
C ASN A 88 14.02 16.03 -7.82
N ALA A 89 14.13 14.75 -8.19
CA ALA A 89 13.00 13.94 -8.63
C ALA A 89 12.79 12.70 -7.75
N LEU A 90 11.53 12.34 -7.54
CA LEU A 90 11.17 11.09 -6.86
C LEU A 90 10.84 10.02 -7.88
N VAL A 91 11.36 8.81 -7.64
CA VAL A 91 11.06 7.63 -8.45
C VAL A 91 10.40 6.59 -7.55
N ILE A 92 9.07 6.51 -7.57
CA ILE A 92 8.32 5.49 -6.82
C ILE A 92 8.28 4.22 -7.67
N THR A 93 8.73 3.09 -7.13
CA THR A 93 8.71 1.79 -7.82
C THR A 93 7.95 0.73 -7.05
N CYS A 94 7.13 -0.04 -7.75
CA CYS A 94 6.44 -1.23 -7.24
C CYS A 94 6.37 -2.30 -8.34
N GLN A 95 5.86 -3.50 -8.03
CA GLN A 95 6.02 -4.68 -8.89
C GLN A 95 5.61 -4.40 -10.35
N ASP A 96 4.47 -3.77 -10.54
CA ASP A 96 3.88 -3.42 -11.83
C ASP A 96 3.75 -1.90 -12.04
N GLY A 97 4.18 -1.10 -11.06
CA GLY A 97 4.02 0.36 -11.06
C GLY A 97 2.56 0.84 -10.94
N LYS A 98 1.64 -0.01 -10.48
CA LYS A 98 0.20 0.32 -10.37
C LYS A 98 -0.19 0.63 -8.93
N MET A 99 -0.82 -0.31 -8.23
CA MET A 99 -1.58 -0.07 -7.00
C MET A 99 -0.74 0.55 -5.87
N MET A 100 0.39 -0.06 -5.51
CA MET A 100 1.22 0.46 -4.41
C MET A 100 1.85 1.81 -4.73
N SER A 101 2.31 2.01 -5.97
CA SER A 101 2.76 3.32 -6.43
C SER A 101 1.63 4.36 -6.41
N CYS A 102 0.40 3.96 -6.73
CA CYS A 102 -0.77 4.82 -6.67
C CYS A 102 -1.05 5.29 -5.24
N VAL A 103 -1.08 4.39 -4.25
CA VAL A 103 -1.29 4.75 -2.84
C VAL A 103 -0.24 5.75 -2.36
N VAL A 104 1.04 5.48 -2.65
CA VAL A 104 2.13 6.37 -2.22
C VAL A 104 2.05 7.73 -2.90
N LEU A 105 1.77 7.79 -4.21
CA LEU A 105 1.62 9.05 -4.92
C LEU A 105 0.41 9.84 -4.37
N CYS A 106 -0.74 9.19 -4.19
CA CYS A 106 -1.93 9.84 -3.65
C CYS A 106 -1.66 10.40 -2.25
N GLY A 107 -0.98 9.63 -1.40
CA GLY A 107 -0.52 10.10 -0.09
C GLY A 107 0.37 11.33 -0.21
N LEU A 108 1.32 11.37 -1.14
CA LEU A 108 2.21 12.52 -1.34
C LEU A 108 1.45 13.75 -1.82
N LEU A 109 0.52 13.60 -2.75
CA LEU A 109 -0.33 14.70 -3.24
C LEU A 109 -1.18 15.29 -2.11
N LEU A 110 -1.73 14.44 -1.23
CA LEU A 110 -2.45 14.88 -0.04
C LEU A 110 -1.51 15.59 0.95
N TYR A 111 -0.36 14.97 1.27
CA TYR A 111 0.64 15.49 2.20
C TYR A 111 1.14 16.87 1.79
N SER A 112 1.44 17.05 0.50
CA SER A 112 1.89 18.30 -0.10
C SER A 112 0.80 19.36 -0.30
N LYS A 113 -0.45 19.07 0.10
CA LYS A 113 -1.60 19.98 -0.03
C LYS A 113 -1.98 20.35 -1.47
N LEU A 114 -1.52 19.58 -2.46
CA LEU A 114 -1.96 19.75 -3.85
C LEU A 114 -3.42 19.36 -4.05
N VAL A 115 -3.89 18.40 -3.24
CA VAL A 115 -5.29 17.97 -3.16
C VAL A 115 -5.64 17.71 -1.70
N THR A 116 -6.93 17.76 -1.37
CA THR A 116 -7.44 17.51 0.00
C THR A 116 -8.31 16.26 0.07
N VAL A 117 -8.87 15.83 -1.06
CA VAL A 117 -9.75 14.68 -1.19
C VAL A 117 -8.98 13.51 -1.84
N PRO A 118 -8.98 12.31 -1.23
CA PRO A 118 -8.28 11.15 -1.79
C PRO A 118 -8.69 10.79 -3.23
N GLU A 119 -9.96 10.95 -3.58
CA GLU A 119 -10.52 10.68 -4.89
C GLU A 119 -9.91 11.58 -5.97
N ASP A 120 -9.65 12.86 -5.68
CA ASP A 120 -8.99 13.77 -6.63
C ASP A 120 -7.56 13.30 -6.92
N ALA A 121 -6.85 12.82 -5.89
CA ALA A 121 -5.51 12.25 -6.03
C ALA A 121 -5.54 10.99 -6.92
N LEU A 122 -6.55 10.13 -6.75
CA LEU A 122 -6.75 8.94 -7.56
C LEU A 122 -7.07 9.30 -9.02
N GLN A 123 -7.87 10.35 -9.26
CA GLN A 123 -8.15 10.84 -10.61
C GLN A 123 -6.89 11.37 -11.29
N ILE A 124 -6.05 12.14 -10.59
CA ILE A 124 -4.77 12.59 -11.11
C ILE A 124 -3.90 11.39 -11.52
N PHE A 125 -3.82 10.37 -10.67
CA PHE A 125 -3.09 9.14 -11.01
C PHE A 125 -3.69 8.44 -12.23
N ALA A 126 -5.02 8.34 -12.30
CA ALA A 126 -5.73 7.67 -13.38
C ALA A 126 -5.46 8.32 -14.74
N VAL A 127 -5.52 9.65 -14.80
CA VAL A 127 -5.23 10.44 -16.00
C VAL A 127 -3.77 10.31 -16.44
N LYS A 128 -2.83 10.26 -15.49
CA LYS A 128 -1.39 10.23 -15.78
C LYS A 128 -0.83 8.81 -16.01
N ARG A 129 -1.50 7.77 -15.55
CA ARG A 129 -1.05 6.38 -15.68
C ARG A 129 -2.16 5.44 -16.14
N CYS A 130 -3.02 5.05 -15.21
CA CYS A 130 -4.15 4.16 -15.49
C CYS A 130 -5.13 4.21 -14.32
N PRO A 131 -6.43 4.00 -14.58
CA PRO A 131 -7.42 3.90 -13.51
C PRO A 131 -7.12 2.69 -12.62
N ILE A 132 -7.16 2.90 -11.30
CA ILE A 132 -6.96 1.86 -10.28
C ILE A 132 -8.22 1.76 -9.43
N ASN A 133 -8.80 0.56 -9.37
CA ASN A 133 -9.82 0.27 -8.37
C ASN A 133 -9.12 -0.08 -7.04
N ILE A 134 -8.94 0.94 -6.20
CA ILE A 134 -8.23 0.82 -4.93
C ILE A 134 -9.07 0.01 -3.92
N PRO A 135 -8.50 -0.97 -3.19
CA PRO A 135 -9.22 -1.65 -2.14
C PRO A 135 -9.73 -0.67 -1.06
N PRO A 136 -10.95 -0.83 -0.53
CA PRO A 136 -11.51 0.08 0.47
C PRO A 136 -10.61 0.28 1.70
N GLY A 137 -9.86 -0.77 2.09
CA GLY A 137 -8.87 -0.68 3.16
C GLY A 137 -7.74 0.29 2.85
N GLN A 138 -7.22 0.33 1.63
CA GLN A 138 -6.17 1.27 1.23
C GLN A 138 -6.72 2.70 1.12
N LEU A 139 -7.91 2.88 0.54
CA LEU A 139 -8.58 4.17 0.45
C LEU A 139 -8.82 4.78 1.83
N ARG A 140 -9.26 3.96 2.80
CA ARG A 140 -9.45 4.41 4.19
C ARG A 140 -8.18 5.00 4.81
N TYR A 141 -7.00 4.45 4.49
CA TYR A 141 -5.74 4.99 5.00
C TYR A 141 -5.37 6.34 4.38
N LEU A 142 -5.79 6.62 3.14
CA LEU A 142 -5.67 7.97 2.56
C LEU A 142 -6.59 8.97 3.28
N TYR A 143 -7.79 8.53 3.67
CA TYR A 143 -8.68 9.34 4.52
C TYR A 143 -8.09 9.60 5.91
N TYR A 144 -7.52 8.58 6.56
CA TYR A 144 -6.82 8.74 7.84
C TYR A 144 -5.67 9.74 7.72
N LEU A 145 -4.87 9.62 6.66
CA LEU A 145 -3.81 10.59 6.38
C LEU A 145 -4.40 12.00 6.24
N SER A 146 -5.40 12.20 5.38
CA SER A 146 -6.05 13.51 5.16
C SER A 146 -6.54 14.14 6.47
N ASN A 147 -7.15 13.35 7.35
CA ASN A 147 -7.61 13.79 8.67
C ASN A 147 -6.48 14.25 9.60
N ILE A 148 -5.32 13.60 9.55
CA ILE A 148 -4.16 13.95 10.38
C ILE A 148 -3.45 15.20 9.85
N ILE A 149 -3.37 15.36 8.53
CA ILE A 149 -2.60 16.46 7.94
C ILE A 149 -3.39 17.75 7.78
N ARG A 150 -4.73 17.74 7.87
CA ARG A 150 -5.57 18.93 7.62
C ARG A 150 -5.24 20.10 8.57
N PRO A 151 -5.63 21.36 8.24
CA PRO A 151 -5.27 22.55 9.03
C PRO A 151 -5.63 22.48 10.52
N GLU A 152 -6.72 21.80 10.86
CA GLU A 152 -7.09 21.43 12.22
C GLU A 152 -6.94 19.90 12.41
N PRO A 153 -5.74 19.39 12.74
CA PRO A 153 -5.44 17.96 12.75
C PRO A 153 -6.38 17.15 13.64
N MET A 154 -6.87 16.01 13.13
CA MET A 154 -7.45 14.98 14.00
C MET A 154 -6.33 14.17 14.63
N LEU A 155 -6.12 14.35 15.93
CA LEU A 155 -5.12 13.59 16.67
C LEU A 155 -5.61 12.17 16.97
N VAL A 156 -4.75 11.19 16.73
CA VAL A 156 -5.01 9.79 17.06
C VAL A 156 -4.86 9.61 18.56
N HIS A 157 -5.85 9.01 19.22
CA HIS A 157 -5.75 8.66 20.64
C HIS A 157 -5.08 7.30 20.83
N PHE A 158 -4.46 7.10 21.99
CA PHE A 158 -3.80 5.83 22.36
C PHE A 158 -4.65 4.96 23.29
N ARG A 159 -5.95 5.25 23.43
CA ARG A 159 -6.85 4.44 24.25
C ARG A 159 -6.99 3.04 23.66
N PRO A 160 -6.76 1.97 24.44
CA PRO A 160 -6.93 0.60 23.96
C PRO A 160 -8.40 0.33 23.64
N VAL A 161 -8.63 -0.49 22.62
CA VAL A 161 -9.97 -0.93 22.20
C VAL A 161 -10.04 -2.44 22.33
N THR A 162 -11.08 -2.93 23.00
CA THR A 162 -11.36 -4.37 23.12
C THR A 162 -12.36 -4.77 22.04
N LEU A 163 -11.98 -5.74 21.21
CA LEU A 163 -12.92 -6.35 20.28
C LEU A 163 -13.75 -7.41 21.01
N VAL A 164 -15.04 -7.12 21.22
CA VAL A 164 -15.95 -8.01 21.96
C VAL A 164 -16.54 -9.08 21.05
N SER A 165 -17.01 -8.69 19.86
CA SER A 165 -17.65 -9.61 18.92
C SER A 165 -17.56 -9.08 17.49
N ILE A 166 -17.55 -10.00 16.52
CA ILE A 166 -17.74 -9.70 15.10
C ILE A 166 -19.02 -10.40 14.66
N THR A 167 -19.87 -9.70 13.91
CA THR A 167 -21.08 -10.26 13.31
C THR A 167 -21.02 -10.05 11.81
N ILE A 168 -21.26 -11.10 11.03
CA ILE A 168 -21.23 -11.07 9.56
C ILE A 168 -22.64 -11.32 9.07
N GLN A 169 -23.27 -10.31 8.46
CA GLN A 169 -24.64 -10.41 7.97
C GLN A 169 -24.75 -9.76 6.59
N PRO A 170 -25.39 -10.42 5.60
CA PRO A 170 -25.93 -11.79 5.65
C PRO A 170 -24.82 -12.86 5.62
N VAL A 171 -25.18 -14.12 5.90
CA VAL A 171 -24.26 -15.27 5.78
C VAL A 171 -23.69 -15.34 4.35
N PRO A 172 -22.35 -15.25 4.18
CA PRO A 172 -21.75 -15.31 2.86
C PRO A 172 -21.82 -16.71 2.21
N LEU A 173 -21.94 -16.76 0.88
CA LEU A 173 -22.21 -17.99 0.10
C LEU A 173 -20.95 -18.52 -0.61
N PHE A 174 -20.02 -19.07 0.18
CA PHE A 174 -18.72 -19.56 -0.28
C PHE A 174 -18.64 -21.08 -0.49
N THR A 175 -19.62 -21.86 -0.07
CA THR A 175 -19.71 -23.28 -0.43
C THR A 175 -19.85 -23.47 -1.95
N LYS A 176 -19.53 -24.67 -2.44
CA LYS A 176 -19.73 -25.03 -3.86
C LYS A 176 -21.21 -24.91 -4.28
N ALA A 177 -22.12 -25.24 -3.37
CA ALA A 177 -23.57 -25.12 -3.57
C ALA A 177 -24.10 -23.69 -3.42
N ARG A 178 -23.26 -22.71 -3.04
CA ARG A 178 -23.64 -21.31 -2.81
C ARG A 178 -24.74 -21.14 -1.77
N ASP A 179 -24.67 -21.92 -0.71
CA ASP A 179 -25.70 -22.00 0.35
C ASP A 179 -25.19 -21.63 1.76
N GLY A 180 -23.90 -21.36 1.91
CA GLY A 180 -23.32 -21.02 3.21
C GLY A 180 -21.82 -20.80 3.20
N CYS A 181 -21.20 -20.80 4.39
CA CYS A 181 -19.76 -20.81 4.56
C CYS A 181 -19.31 -21.41 5.90
N ARG A 182 -18.01 -21.77 5.98
CA ARG A 182 -17.30 -22.16 7.21
C ARG A 182 -16.23 -21.11 7.51
N PRO A 183 -16.60 -19.96 8.10
CA PRO A 183 -15.67 -18.86 8.31
C PRO A 183 -14.76 -19.14 9.51
N TYR A 184 -13.56 -18.58 9.44
CA TYR A 184 -12.69 -18.37 10.60
C TYR A 184 -12.14 -16.95 10.54
N ILE A 185 -11.66 -16.44 11.67
CA ILE A 185 -11.16 -15.06 11.80
C ILE A 185 -9.77 -15.10 12.39
N GLU A 186 -8.90 -14.27 11.83
CA GLU A 186 -7.58 -13.96 12.36
C GLU A 186 -7.47 -12.46 12.64
N ILE A 187 -7.04 -12.11 13.84
CA ILE A 187 -6.84 -10.73 14.28
C ILE A 187 -5.36 -10.47 14.37
N TYR A 188 -4.88 -9.51 13.59
CA TYR A 188 -3.51 -9.05 13.63
C TYR A 188 -3.44 -7.66 14.24
N ASN A 189 -2.42 -7.43 15.05
CA ASN A 189 -1.98 -6.08 15.42
C ASN A 189 -0.58 -5.87 14.84
N GLU A 190 -0.50 -5.00 13.84
CA GLU A 190 0.67 -4.90 12.97
C GLU A 190 1.06 -6.32 12.51
N ASP A 191 2.31 -6.72 12.68
CA ASP A 191 2.83 -8.02 12.24
C ASP A 191 2.48 -9.21 13.16
N ARG A 192 1.88 -8.96 14.32
CA ARG A 192 1.58 -9.99 15.31
C ARG A 192 0.16 -10.53 15.20
N LEU A 193 0.03 -11.84 15.01
CA LEU A 193 -1.25 -12.55 15.18
C LEU A 193 -1.63 -12.55 16.68
N LEU A 194 -2.76 -11.94 17.00
CA LEU A 194 -3.29 -11.86 18.37
C LEU A 194 -4.29 -12.97 18.67
N LEU A 195 -5.12 -13.34 17.70
CA LEU A 195 -6.17 -14.35 17.85
C LEU A 195 -6.43 -15.03 16.50
N SER A 196 -6.60 -16.34 16.52
CA SER A 196 -7.11 -17.12 15.38
C SER A 196 -8.22 -18.04 15.88
N THR A 197 -9.36 -18.03 15.20
CA THR A 197 -10.46 -18.99 15.43
C THR A 197 -10.36 -20.19 14.48
N MET A 198 -9.26 -20.31 13.73
CA MET A 198 -9.04 -21.41 12.79
C MET A 198 -8.98 -22.73 13.55
N GLN A 199 -9.70 -23.72 13.04
CA GLN A 199 -9.74 -25.08 13.55
C GLN A 199 -9.64 -26.04 12.37
N ASP A 200 -9.53 -27.34 12.66
CA ASP A 200 -9.70 -28.37 11.65
C ASP A 200 -11.02 -28.17 10.90
N TYR A 201 -11.01 -28.40 9.59
CA TYR A 201 -12.12 -28.05 8.70
C TYR A 201 -13.47 -28.64 9.18
N ASP A 202 -13.44 -29.86 9.67
CA ASP A 202 -14.64 -30.57 10.15
C ASP A 202 -15.23 -29.96 11.42
N ARG A 203 -14.41 -29.26 12.21
CA ARG A 203 -14.81 -28.56 13.45
C ARG A 203 -15.30 -27.14 13.22
N LEU A 204 -15.06 -26.56 12.05
CA LEU A 204 -15.59 -25.23 11.72
C LEU A 204 -17.10 -25.31 11.52
N HIS A 205 -17.84 -24.46 12.22
CA HIS A 205 -19.29 -24.36 12.10
C HIS A 205 -19.68 -23.95 10.67
N MET A 206 -20.64 -24.68 10.10
CA MET A 206 -21.23 -24.34 8.80
C MET A 206 -22.41 -23.41 9.04
N TYR A 207 -22.28 -22.17 8.60
CA TYR A 207 -23.38 -21.22 8.58
C TYR A 207 -24.12 -21.35 7.26
N THR A 208 -25.44 -21.50 7.33
CA THR A 208 -26.35 -21.54 6.18
C THR A 208 -27.17 -20.25 6.07
N MET A 209 -27.80 -20.01 4.91
CA MET A 209 -28.70 -18.86 4.74
C MET A 209 -29.82 -18.78 5.80
N ALA A 210 -30.25 -19.92 6.34
CA ALA A 210 -31.32 -19.99 7.33
C ALA A 210 -30.92 -19.40 8.70
N GLU A 211 -29.62 -19.35 9.02
CA GLU A 211 -29.11 -18.81 10.29
C GLU A 211 -29.06 -17.27 10.29
N GLY A 212 -29.00 -16.65 9.12
CA GLY A 212 -29.10 -15.21 8.93
C GLY A 212 -27.84 -14.40 9.25
N LYS A 213 -27.05 -14.76 10.27
CA LYS A 213 -25.81 -14.05 10.68
C LYS A 213 -24.83 -14.93 11.45
#